data_AF-A0A532AXU0-F1
#
_entry.id   AF-A0A532AXU0-F1
#
_cell.length_a   1.000
_cell.length_b   1.000
_cell.length_c   1.000
_cell.angle_alpha   90.00
_cell.angle_beta   90.00
_cell.angle_gamma   90.00
#
_symmetry.space_group_name_H-M   'P 1'
#
loop_
_entity.id
_entity.type
_entity.pdbx_description
1 polymer ?
#
loop_
_entity_poly.entity_id
_entity_poly.type
_entity_poly.pdbx_seq_one_letter_code
_entity_poly.pdbx_strand_id
1 'polypeptide(L)'
;MALYIGERITRRTVAAVKFEQAMARLEAIVGELEKSDLPLDESLRIFEEGIRLSKNCLKILEEAEHKVEVLVQDKNGRKRIHAFSPDDETDEPSS
;
A
#
# COMPACT_ATOMS: atom_id res chain seq x y z
N MET A 1 17.16 -18.39 16.58
CA MET A 1 17.27 -17.12 15.81
C MET A 1 17.29 -17.33 14.29
N ALA A 2 18.06 -18.28 13.74
CA ALA A 2 18.12 -18.50 12.28
C ALA A 2 16.77 -18.78 11.60
N LEU A 3 15.89 -19.56 12.23
CA LEU A 3 14.53 -19.85 11.73
C LEU A 3 13.62 -18.59 11.65
N TYR A 4 13.76 -17.66 12.60
CA TYR A 4 12.94 -16.43 12.66
C TYR A 4 13.33 -15.39 11.62
N ILE A 5 14.60 -15.35 11.21
CA ILE A 5 15.08 -14.47 10.14
C ILE A 5 14.58 -14.98 8.78
N GLY A 6 14.58 -16.32 8.58
CA GLY A 6 14.05 -16.95 7.37
C GLY A 6 12.57 -16.62 7.12
N GLU A 7 11.70 -16.84 8.11
CA GLU A 7 10.26 -16.52 7.98
C GLU A 7 10.00 -15.02 7.74
N ARG A 8 10.78 -14.12 8.36
CA ARG A 8 10.65 -12.68 8.15
C ARG A 8 11.11 -12.22 6.77
N ILE A 9 12.17 -12.82 6.22
CA ILE A 9 12.63 -12.54 4.85
C ILE A 9 11.59 -13.03 3.84
N THR A 10 11.12 -14.28 3.98
CA THR A 10 10.09 -14.85 3.10
C THR A 10 8.79 -14.05 3.12
N ARG A 11 8.34 -13.58 4.29
CA ARG A 11 7.11 -12.78 4.38
C ARG A 11 7.23 -11.43 3.67
N ARG A 12 8.42 -10.80 3.69
CA ARG A 12 8.67 -9.52 3.02
C ARG A 12 8.71 -9.67 1.50
N THR A 13 9.38 -10.70 0.99
CA THR A 13 9.45 -10.96 -0.45
C THR A 13 8.08 -11.28 -1.03
N VAL A 14 7.26 -12.04 -0.30
CA VAL A 14 5.88 -12.35 -0.74
C VAL A 14 5.00 -11.09 -0.80
N ALA A 15 5.13 -10.17 0.15
CA ALA A 15 4.36 -8.91 0.12
C ALA A 15 4.78 -8.02 -1.06
N ALA A 16 6.08 -7.91 -1.34
CA ALA A 16 6.60 -7.17 -2.50
C ALA A 16 6.09 -7.78 -3.82
N VAL A 17 6.19 -9.11 -3.98
CA VAL A 17 5.68 -9.81 -5.17
C VAL A 17 4.18 -9.56 -5.38
N LYS A 18 3.38 -9.56 -4.29
CA LYS A 18 1.94 -9.26 -4.38
C LYS A 18 1.64 -7.82 -4.80
N PHE A 19 2.44 -6.86 -4.34
CA PHE A 19 2.29 -5.47 -4.74
C PHE A 19 2.59 -5.27 -6.22
N GLU A 20 3.74 -5.78 -6.69
CA GLU A 20 4.14 -5.68 -8.10
C GLU A 20 3.11 -6.34 -9.03
N GLN A 21 2.57 -7.50 -8.64
CA GLN A 21 1.51 -8.16 -9.39
C GLN A 21 0.21 -7.36 -9.43
N ALA A 22 -0.19 -6.76 -8.30
CA ALA A 22 -1.39 -5.93 -8.24
C ALA A 22 -1.24 -4.66 -9.09
N MET A 23 -0.06 -4.04 -9.09
CA MET A 23 0.27 -2.89 -9.93
C MET A 23 0.25 -3.25 -11.42
N ALA A 24 0.89 -4.35 -11.82
CA ALA A 24 0.86 -4.80 -13.21
C ALA A 24 -0.57 -5.09 -13.70
N ARG A 25 -1.44 -5.65 -12.84
CA ARG A 25 -2.85 -5.87 -13.18
C ARG A 25 -3.63 -4.55 -13.28
N LEU A 26 -3.36 -3.57 -12.41
CA LEU A 26 -3.97 -2.24 -12.50
C LEU A 26 -3.63 -1.55 -13.83
N GLU A 27 -2.36 -1.60 -14.24
CA GLU A 27 -1.92 -1.05 -15.54
C GLU A 27 -2.64 -1.73 -16.70
N ALA A 28 -2.78 -3.05 -16.65
CA ALA A 28 -3.55 -3.79 -17.66
C ALA A 28 -5.03 -3.39 -17.68
N ILE A 29 -5.66 -3.20 -16.51
CA ILE A 29 -7.06 -2.75 -16.41
C ILE A 29 -7.23 -1.36 -17.02
N VAL A 30 -6.30 -0.42 -16.76
CA VAL A 30 -6.33 0.91 -17.37
C VAL A 30 -6.28 0.78 -18.90
N GLY A 31 -5.33 -0.01 -19.43
CA GLY A 31 -5.23 -0.24 -20.86
C GLY A 31 -6.43 -0.99 -21.47
N GLU A 32 -7.14 -1.81 -20.69
CA GLU A 32 -8.41 -2.43 -21.10
C GLU A 32 -9.56 -1.42 -21.15
N LEU A 33 -9.67 -0.54 -20.15
CA LEU A 33 -10.70 0.50 -20.05
C LEU A 33 -10.56 1.60 -21.11
N GLU A 34 -9.34 1.84 -21.61
CA GLU A 34 -9.10 2.80 -22.70
C GLU A 34 -9.56 2.30 -24.07
N LYS A 35 -9.91 1.02 -24.21
CA LYS A 35 -10.41 0.45 -25.47
C LYS A 35 -11.84 0.92 -25.73
N SER A 36 -12.06 1.52 -26.90
CA SER A 36 -13.36 2.11 -27.27
C SER A 36 -14.49 1.10 -27.53
N ASP A 37 -14.20 -0.21 -27.54
CA ASP A 37 -15.15 -1.27 -27.88
C ASP A 37 -15.41 -2.24 -26.71
N LEU A 38 -15.17 -1.79 -25.48
CA LEU A 38 -15.43 -2.59 -24.29
C LEU A 38 -16.92 -2.52 -23.90
N PRO A 39 -17.65 -3.65 -23.84
CA PRO A 39 -19.04 -3.66 -23.41
C PRO A 39 -19.21 -3.11 -21.99
N LEU A 40 -20.31 -2.39 -21.73
CA LEU A 40 -20.56 -1.72 -20.44
C LEU A 40 -20.44 -2.66 -19.24
N ASP A 41 -21.04 -3.85 -19.30
CA ASP A 41 -20.99 -4.82 -18.20
C ASP A 41 -19.55 -5.27 -17.90
N GLU A 42 -18.73 -5.42 -18.94
CA GLU A 42 -17.33 -5.78 -18.81
C GLU A 42 -16.50 -4.63 -18.26
N SER A 43 -16.75 -3.39 -18.73
CA SER A 43 -16.15 -2.16 -18.20
C SER A 43 -16.40 -2.01 -16.70
N LEU A 44 -17.63 -2.26 -16.24
CA LEU A 44 -17.99 -2.23 -14.82
C LEU A 44 -17.25 -3.31 -14.03
N ARG A 45 -17.20 -4.53 -14.56
CA ARG A 45 -16.51 -5.67 -13.92
C ARG A 45 -15.01 -5.40 -13.72
N ILE A 46 -14.32 -4.93 -14.75
CA ILE A 46 -12.88 -4.65 -14.64
C ILE A 46 -12.59 -3.39 -13.82
N PHE A 47 -13.50 -2.42 -13.82
CA PHE A 47 -13.41 -1.25 -12.95
C PHE A 47 -13.50 -1.64 -11.47
N GLU A 48 -14.48 -2.49 -11.09
CA GLU A 48 -14.59 -3.01 -9.72
C GLU A 48 -13.34 -3.79 -9.30
N GLU A 49 -12.78 -4.60 -10.21
CA GLU A 49 -11.50 -5.28 -9.99
C GLU A 49 -10.38 -4.26 -9.70
N GLY A 50 -10.29 -3.19 -10.49
CA GLY A 50 -9.33 -2.11 -10.31
C GLY A 50 -9.45 -1.42 -8.95
N ILE A 51 -10.67 -1.09 -8.51
CA ILE A 51 -10.90 -0.49 -7.19
C ILE A 51 -10.41 -1.43 -6.07
N ARG A 52 -10.68 -2.73 -6.19
CA ARG A 52 -10.24 -3.70 -5.19
C ARG A 52 -8.71 -3.84 -5.16
N LEU A 53 -8.05 -3.86 -6.32
CA LEU A 53 -6.59 -3.93 -6.40
C LEU A 53 -5.93 -2.68 -5.83
N SER A 54 -6.46 -1.50 -6.15
CA SER A 54 -5.98 -0.22 -5.60
C SER A 54 -6.02 -0.20 -4.06
N LYS A 55 -7.14 -0.63 -3.47
CA LYS A 55 -7.27 -0.77 -2.01
C LYS A 55 -6.25 -1.76 -1.42
N ASN A 56 -5.98 -2.87 -2.12
CA ASN A 56 -4.98 -3.83 -1.67
C ASN A 56 -3.56 -3.24 -1.71
N CYS A 57 -3.21 -2.50 -2.75
CA CYS A 57 -1.92 -1.81 -2.85
C CYS A 57 -1.74 -0.82 -1.69
N LEU A 58 -2.76 0.01 -1.41
CA LEU A 58 -2.72 0.96 -0.30
C LEU A 58 -2.46 0.26 1.03
N LYS A 59 -3.17 -0.84 1.30
CA LYS A 59 -2.96 -1.63 2.53
C LYS A 59 -1.54 -2.20 2.64
N ILE A 60 -0.95 -2.65 1.53
CA ILE A 60 0.43 -3.16 1.54
C ILE A 60 1.42 -2.03 1.88
N LEU A 61 1.17 -0.82 1.35
CA LEU A 61 1.99 0.36 1.63
C LEU A 61 1.85 0.82 3.09
N GLU A 62 0.62 0.90 3.62
CA GLU A 62 0.38 1.21 5.04
C GLU A 62 1.09 0.21 5.97
N GLU A 63 1.01 -1.08 5.65
CA GLU A 63 1.73 -2.11 6.41
C GLU A 63 3.25 -1.97 6.30
N ALA A 64 3.77 -1.48 5.17
CA ALA A 64 5.19 -1.24 4.99
C ALA A 64 5.64 -0.01 5.79
N GLU A 65 4.89 1.08 5.73
CA GLU A 65 5.13 2.32 6.47
C GLU A 65 5.16 2.08 7.98
N HIS A 66 4.12 1.44 8.53
CA HIS A 66 4.06 1.11 9.96
C HIS A 66 5.25 0.25 10.41
N LYS A 67 5.74 -0.67 9.55
CA LYS A 67 6.94 -1.46 9.86
C LYS A 67 8.21 -0.60 9.86
N VAL A 68 8.32 0.40 8.99
CA VAL A 68 9.45 1.34 9.00
C VAL A 68 9.43 2.17 10.29
N GLU A 69 8.28 2.70 10.68
CA GLU A 69 8.14 3.49 11.90
C GLU A 69 8.56 2.71 13.16
N VAL A 70 8.08 1.47 13.32
CA VAL A 70 8.47 0.61 14.45
C VAL A 70 9.99 0.36 14.46
N LEU A 71 10.61 0.12 13.31
CA LEU A 71 12.06 -0.11 13.22
C LEU A 71 12.89 1.14 13.53
N VAL A 72 12.40 2.33 13.19
CA VAL A 72 13.02 3.60 13.53
C VAL A 72 12.88 3.88 15.03
N GLN A 73 11.71 3.56 15.63
CA GLN A 73 11.47 3.66 17.07
C GLN A 73 12.40 2.74 17.88
N ASP A 74 12.62 1.49 17.43
CA ASP A 74 13.49 0.53 18.12
C ASP A 74 14.97 0.98 18.19
N LYS A 75 15.44 1.73 17.19
CA LYS A 75 16.84 2.23 17.15
C LYS A 75 17.07 3.48 18.00
N ASN A 76 16.04 4.26 18.26
CA ASN A 76 16.16 5.57 18.91
C ASN A 76 15.50 5.64 20.31
N GLY A 77 14.90 4.55 20.79
CA GLY A 77 14.47 4.35 22.19
C GLY A 77 13.40 5.32 22.70
N ARG A 78 12.76 6.11 21.84
CA ARG A 78 11.76 7.12 22.24
C ARG A 78 10.51 6.98 21.39
N LYS A 79 9.38 6.65 22.05
CA LYS A 79 8.05 6.63 21.44
C LYS A 79 7.59 8.05 21.15
N ARG A 80 7.33 8.35 19.88
CA ARG A 80 6.30 9.32 19.50
C ARG A 80 5.38 8.60 18.52
N ILE A 81 4.16 8.31 18.96
CA ILE A 81 3.09 7.87 18.08
C ILE A 81 2.47 9.18 17.59
N HIS A 82 2.78 9.58 16.35
CA HIS A 82 1.85 10.43 15.63
C HIS A 82 0.98 9.47 14.83
N ALA A 83 -0.26 9.28 15.27
CA ALA A 83 -1.26 8.83 14.31
C ALA A 83 -1.31 9.94 13.24
N PHE A 84 -1.14 9.57 11.98
CA PHE A 84 -1.36 10.50 10.89
C PHE A 84 -2.86 10.81 10.86
N SER A 85 -3.23 11.93 11.49
CA SER A 85 -4.51 12.59 11.25
C SER A 85 -4.25 13.60 10.12
N PRO A 86 -4.94 13.51 8.97
CA PRO A 86 -4.78 14.48 7.89
C PRO A 86 -5.25 15.91 8.23
N ASP A 87 -5.54 16.21 9.51
CA ASP A 87 -6.09 17.47 9.99
C ASP A 87 -5.14 18.26 10.92
N ASP A 88 -3.87 17.85 11.09
CA ASP A 88 -2.88 18.60 11.90
C ASP A 88 -2.05 19.58 11.04
N GLU A 89 -2.69 20.30 10.11
CA GLU A 89 -2.17 21.59 9.62
C GLU A 89 -2.77 22.73 10.48
N THR A 90 -2.22 22.93 11.68
CA THR A 90 -2.27 24.22 12.35
C THR A 90 -0.87 24.58 12.85
N ASP A 91 0.00 24.96 11.92
CA ASP A 91 1.09 25.88 12.23
C ASP A 91 0.58 27.31 12.03
N GLU A 92 -0.22 27.81 12.99
CA GLU A 92 -0.24 29.25 13.25
C GLU A 92 0.96 29.56 14.15
N PRO A 93 2.00 30.27 13.66
CA PRO A 93 2.98 30.85 14.55
C PRO A 93 2.33 32.03 15.28
N SER A 94 1.92 31.80 16.53
CA SER A 94 1.62 32.87 17.46
C SER A 94 2.88 33.72 17.66
N SER A 95 2.85 34.96 17.19
CA SER A 95 3.68 36.08 17.63
C SER A 95 2.93 37.38 17.42
#